data_AF-A0A1F1UYM8-F1
#
_entry.id   AF-A0A1F1UYM8-F1
#
_cell.length_a   1.000
_cell.length_b   1.000
_cell.length_c   1.000
_cell.angle_alpha   90.00
_cell.angle_beta   90.00
_cell.angle_gamma   90.00
#
_symmetry.space_group_name_H-M   'P 1'
#
loop_
_entity.id
_entity.type
_entity.pdbx_description
1 polymer ?
#
loop_
_entity_poly.entity_id
_entity_poly.type
_entity_poly.pdbx_seq_one_letter_code
_entity_poly.pdbx_strand_id
1 'polypeptide(L)'
;MLGALSFAFIDSINVLLIGVIVAVGVVASQAQRQYAKITALLIAGDWLGVASLAAVMLFVFDGLGPVVQTFVEGPIFGWLLIATGLLTAVLALRGGDNHALIERVMRPLRAPNALTVLTGFVLGIVQSATSMPFFGGLAVLSATGLDTATKYSFLVLYATVALSLPTLCALLVGWVRAKPDSVAGRGFAWARSHPDTVGLTATWVVSLLLGVVGVAHLL
;
A
#
# COMPACT_ATOMS: atom_id res chain seq x y z
N MET A 1 -19.63 -4.27 7.89
CA MET A 1 -18.32 -4.19 8.57
C MET A 1 -17.37 -5.29 8.13
N LEU A 2 -17.71 -6.58 8.28
CA LEU A 2 -16.86 -7.70 7.83
C LEU A 2 -16.49 -7.64 6.34
N GLY A 3 -17.43 -7.31 5.45
CA GLY A 3 -17.13 -7.14 4.02
C GLY A 3 -16.10 -6.04 3.75
N ALA A 4 -16.21 -4.88 4.41
CA ALA A 4 -15.25 -3.79 4.29
C ALA A 4 -13.85 -4.17 4.81
N LEU A 5 -13.77 -4.99 5.87
CA LEU A 5 -12.48 -5.51 6.37
C LEU A 5 -11.87 -6.57 5.47
N SER A 6 -12.68 -7.39 4.80
CA SER A 6 -12.20 -8.32 3.78
C SER A 6 -11.57 -7.55 2.62
N PHE A 7 -12.21 -6.48 2.16
CA PHE A 7 -11.63 -5.58 1.16
C PHE A 7 -10.36 -4.88 1.65
N ALA A 8 -10.34 -4.39 2.89
CA ALA A 8 -9.13 -3.84 3.50
C ALA A 8 -7.98 -4.87 3.56
N PHE A 9 -8.31 -6.13 3.83
CA PHE A 9 -7.33 -7.20 3.86
C PHE A 9 -6.79 -7.53 2.46
N ILE A 10 -7.63 -7.51 1.43
CA ILE A 10 -7.16 -7.65 0.05
C ILE A 10 -6.30 -6.44 -0.35
N ASP A 11 -6.68 -5.24 0.07
CA ASP A 11 -5.89 -4.00 -0.11
C ASP A 11 -4.52 -4.08 0.57
N SER A 12 -4.38 -4.91 1.61
CA SER A 12 -3.11 -5.11 2.31
C SER A 12 -2.04 -5.85 1.51
N ILE A 13 -2.38 -6.41 0.34
CA ILE A 13 -1.41 -6.96 -0.63
C ILE A 13 -0.72 -5.79 -1.36
N ASN A 14 -0.11 -4.90 -0.57
CA ASN A 14 0.53 -3.69 -1.04
C ASN A 14 1.96 -4.00 -1.48
N VAL A 15 2.08 -4.52 -2.71
CA VAL A 15 3.34 -4.98 -3.29
C VAL A 15 4.38 -3.87 -3.35
N LEU A 16 3.96 -2.63 -3.66
CA LEU A 16 4.88 -1.51 -3.78
C LEU A 16 5.44 -1.10 -2.39
N LEU A 17 4.62 -1.01 -1.35
CA LEU A 17 5.11 -0.70 -0.01
C LEU A 17 6.00 -1.83 0.53
N ILE A 18 5.61 -3.09 0.32
CA ILE A 18 6.41 -4.27 0.67
C ILE A 18 7.77 -4.22 -0.04
N GLY A 19 7.79 -3.91 -1.34
CA GLY A 19 9.02 -3.76 -2.12
C GLY A 19 9.95 -2.69 -1.56
N VAL A 20 9.39 -1.52 -1.20
CA VAL A 20 10.16 -0.44 -0.58
C VAL A 20 10.72 -0.85 0.79
N ILE A 21 9.92 -1.52 1.64
CA ILE A 21 10.35 -2.04 2.95
C ILE A 21 11.53 -3.00 2.80
N VAL A 22 11.42 -3.96 1.87
CA VAL A 22 12.48 -4.94 1.59
C VAL A 22 13.73 -4.22 1.08
N ALA A 23 13.59 -3.31 0.12
CA ALA A 23 14.72 -2.55 -0.42
C ALA A 23 15.42 -1.68 0.64
N VAL A 24 14.67 -1.04 1.55
CA VAL A 24 15.24 -0.34 2.71
C VAL A 24 15.97 -1.33 3.63
N GLY A 25 15.44 -2.54 3.84
CA GLY A 25 16.12 -3.61 4.58
C GLY A 25 17.44 -4.05 3.93
N VAL A 26 17.47 -4.07 2.61
CA VAL A 26 18.64 -4.40 1.79
C VAL A 26 19.63 -3.22 1.67
N VAL A 27 19.23 -1.97 1.81
CA VAL A 27 20.17 -0.83 1.66
C VAL A 27 20.65 -0.29 3.01
N ALA A 28 19.80 -0.32 4.04
CA ALA A 28 20.13 0.24 5.34
C ALA A 28 21.33 -0.48 5.98
N SER A 29 22.23 0.31 6.59
CA SER A 29 23.37 -0.23 7.34
C SER A 29 22.88 -1.04 8.55
N GLN A 30 23.55 -2.16 8.85
CA GLN A 30 23.23 -2.98 10.02
C GLN A 30 23.65 -2.28 11.33
N ALA A 31 24.64 -1.40 11.28
CA ALA A 31 25.29 -0.81 12.45
C ALA A 31 24.45 0.19 13.26
N GLN A 32 23.43 0.84 12.67
CA GLN A 32 22.82 2.03 13.29
C GLN A 32 21.32 1.92 13.65
N ARG A 33 20.71 0.73 13.64
CA ARG A 33 19.25 0.52 13.87
C ARG A 33 18.34 1.44 13.02
N GLN A 34 18.86 2.00 11.93
CA GLN A 34 18.17 2.99 11.08
C GLN A 34 16.95 2.40 10.40
N TYR A 35 17.03 1.12 10.00
CA TYR A 35 15.92 0.39 9.39
C TYR A 35 14.63 0.51 10.20
N ALA A 36 14.64 0.14 11.50
CA ALA A 36 13.43 0.14 12.31
C ALA A 36 12.76 1.52 12.37
N LYS A 37 13.56 2.60 12.43
CA LYS A 37 13.05 3.98 12.43
C LYS A 37 12.49 4.38 11.06
N ILE A 38 13.21 4.09 9.98
CA ILE A 38 12.79 4.42 8.61
C ILE A 38 11.49 3.68 8.29
N THR A 39 11.43 2.37 8.54
CA THR A 39 10.26 1.55 8.23
C THR A 39 9.06 1.93 9.09
N ALA A 40 9.26 2.25 10.37
CA ALA A 40 8.17 2.74 11.23
C ALA A 40 7.62 4.09 10.75
N LEU A 41 8.48 5.05 10.38
CA LEU A 41 8.05 6.33 9.83
C LEU A 41 7.36 6.18 8.47
N LEU A 42 7.83 5.25 7.64
CA LEU A 42 7.24 4.95 6.34
C LEU A 42 5.83 4.35 6.51
N ILE A 43 5.67 3.35 7.37
CA ILE A 43 4.37 2.72 7.66
C ILE A 43 3.42 3.73 8.32
N ALA A 44 3.91 4.57 9.24
CA ALA A 44 3.10 5.61 9.85
C ALA A 44 2.63 6.66 8.82
N GLY A 45 3.50 7.06 7.90
CA GLY A 45 3.15 7.92 6.78
C GLY A 45 2.09 7.29 5.89
N ASP A 46 2.31 6.04 5.48
CA ASP A 46 1.39 5.28 4.63
C ASP A 46 0.01 5.17 5.29
N TRP A 47 -0.04 4.82 6.58
CA TRP A 47 -1.26 4.77 7.37
C TRP A 47 -2.03 6.09 7.33
N LEU A 48 -1.32 7.22 7.49
CA LEU A 48 -1.93 8.54 7.39
C LEU A 48 -2.44 8.81 5.98
N GLY A 49 -1.74 8.37 4.94
CA GLY A 49 -2.16 8.50 3.54
C GLY A 49 -3.46 7.75 3.26
N VAL A 50 -3.50 6.46 3.61
CA VAL A 50 -4.68 5.60 3.47
C VAL A 50 -5.85 6.15 4.28
N ALA A 51 -5.64 6.48 5.56
CA ALA A 51 -6.70 6.99 6.43
C ALA A 51 -7.24 8.34 5.95
N SER A 52 -6.37 9.24 5.48
CA SER A 52 -6.79 10.55 4.96
C SER A 52 -7.60 10.42 3.68
N LEU A 53 -7.13 9.60 2.72
CA LEU A 53 -7.88 9.36 1.49
C LEU A 53 -9.21 8.67 1.81
N ALA A 54 -9.23 7.72 2.73
CA ALA A 54 -10.45 7.02 3.14
C ALA A 54 -11.46 7.96 3.78
N ALA A 55 -11.00 8.91 4.61
CA ALA A 55 -11.86 9.92 5.21
C ALA A 55 -12.45 10.86 4.15
N VAL A 56 -11.64 11.32 3.18
CA VAL A 56 -12.12 12.15 2.07
C VAL A 56 -13.14 11.38 1.22
N MET A 57 -12.86 10.12 0.88
CA MET A 57 -13.74 9.31 0.03
C MET A 57 -15.03 8.92 0.76
N LEU A 58 -14.96 8.61 2.05
CA LEU A 58 -16.14 8.36 2.86
C LEU A 58 -16.98 9.63 3.02
N PHE A 59 -16.37 10.80 3.18
CA PHE A 59 -17.07 12.10 3.17
C PHE A 59 -17.79 12.33 1.84
N VAL A 60 -17.12 12.05 0.72
CA VAL A 60 -17.71 12.09 -0.62
C VAL A 60 -18.90 11.13 -0.69
N PHE A 61 -18.75 9.86 -0.30
CA PHE A 61 -19.83 8.87 -0.35
C PHE A 61 -21.02 9.20 0.57
N ASP A 62 -20.77 9.65 1.80
CA ASP A 62 -21.82 10.01 2.75
C ASP A 62 -22.51 11.35 2.40
N GLY A 63 -21.77 12.32 1.83
CA GLY A 63 -22.29 13.62 1.43
C GLY A 63 -23.15 13.62 0.16
N LEU A 64 -23.20 12.50 -0.57
CA LEU A 64 -23.78 12.40 -1.90
C LEU A 64 -25.06 11.55 -2.00
N GLY A 65 -25.84 11.40 -0.92
CA GLY A 65 -27.05 10.56 -0.89
C GLY A 65 -27.97 10.61 -2.14
N PRO A 66 -28.40 11.79 -2.64
CA PRO A 66 -29.18 11.87 -3.89
C PRO A 66 -28.37 12.17 -5.16
N VAL A 67 -27.21 12.83 -5.04
CA VAL A 67 -26.44 13.35 -6.19
C VAL A 67 -25.45 12.31 -6.74
N VAL A 68 -24.95 11.39 -5.91
CA VAL A 68 -24.01 10.34 -6.36
C VAL A 68 -24.66 9.30 -7.24
N GLN A 69 -25.95 8.97 -7.05
CA GLN A 69 -26.58 8.01 -7.95
C GLN A 69 -26.51 8.51 -9.39
N THR A 70 -26.83 9.79 -9.64
CA THR A 70 -26.70 10.40 -10.97
C THR A 70 -25.25 10.66 -11.40
N PHE A 71 -24.31 10.87 -10.47
CA PHE A 71 -22.91 11.15 -10.80
C PHE A 71 -22.07 9.89 -11.05
N VAL A 72 -22.37 8.80 -10.35
CA VAL A 72 -21.73 7.47 -10.46
C VAL A 72 -22.35 6.66 -11.60
N GLU A 73 -23.67 6.74 -11.81
CA GLU A 73 -24.29 6.26 -13.06
C GLU A 73 -23.99 7.20 -14.24
N GLY A 74 -23.52 8.41 -13.94
CA GLY A 74 -23.17 9.43 -14.91
C GLY A 74 -21.80 9.19 -15.56
N PRO A 75 -21.63 9.57 -16.84
CA PRO A 75 -20.40 9.35 -17.60
C PRO A 75 -19.17 10.08 -17.02
N ILE A 76 -19.37 11.04 -16.12
CA ILE A 76 -18.31 11.87 -15.52
C ILE A 76 -17.38 11.05 -14.63
N PHE A 77 -17.93 10.12 -13.84
CA PHE A 77 -17.10 9.24 -13.00
C PHE A 77 -16.23 8.29 -13.84
N GLY A 78 -16.80 7.77 -14.94
CA GLY A 78 -16.06 7.00 -15.94
C GLY A 78 -14.95 7.84 -16.60
N TRP A 79 -15.22 9.09 -16.95
CA TRP A 79 -14.19 10.00 -17.49
C TRP A 79 -13.08 10.32 -16.50
N LEU A 80 -13.39 10.44 -15.21
CA LEU A 80 -12.40 10.63 -14.15
C LEU A 80 -11.48 9.41 -14.01
N LEU A 81 -12.06 8.20 -14.01
CA LEU A 81 -11.28 6.95 -14.01
C LEU A 81 -10.43 6.81 -15.27
N ILE A 82 -10.98 7.11 -16.45
CA ILE A 82 -10.26 7.09 -17.73
C ILE A 82 -9.11 8.10 -17.71
N ALA A 83 -9.35 9.34 -17.27
CA ALA A 83 -8.32 10.37 -17.19
C ALA A 83 -7.21 9.98 -16.21
N THR A 84 -7.56 9.41 -15.06
CA THR A 84 -6.59 8.93 -14.07
C THR A 84 -5.79 7.74 -14.60
N GLY A 85 -6.46 6.78 -15.25
CA GLY A 85 -5.82 5.66 -15.93
C GLY A 85 -4.88 6.09 -17.05
N LEU A 86 -5.28 7.06 -17.87
CA LEU A 86 -4.45 7.67 -18.91
C LEU A 86 -3.26 8.43 -18.33
N LEU A 87 -3.44 9.18 -17.25
CA LEU A 87 -2.35 9.88 -16.58
C LEU A 87 -1.31 8.86 -16.08
N THR A 88 -1.78 7.78 -15.45
CA THR A 88 -0.95 6.70 -14.93
C THR A 88 -0.24 5.96 -16.05
N ALA A 89 -0.93 5.67 -17.15
CA ALA A 89 -0.37 5.06 -18.35
C ALA A 89 0.66 5.97 -19.04
N VAL A 90 0.42 7.28 -19.13
CA VAL A 90 1.37 8.25 -19.67
C VAL A 90 2.60 8.37 -18.76
N LEU A 91 2.43 8.35 -17.44
CA LEU A 91 3.54 8.34 -16.50
C LEU A 91 4.37 7.05 -16.59
N ALA A 92 3.72 5.90 -16.80
CA ALA A 92 4.39 4.62 -17.02
C ALA A 92 5.12 4.55 -18.38
N LEU A 93 4.48 5.04 -19.45
CA LEU A 93 5.03 5.08 -20.81
C LEU A 93 6.12 6.12 -20.98
N ARG A 94 6.11 7.19 -20.17
CA ARG A 94 7.18 8.20 -20.17
C ARG A 94 8.51 7.64 -19.68
N GLY A 95 8.56 6.40 -19.18
CA GLY A 95 9.78 5.59 -19.10
C GLY A 95 10.99 6.41 -18.66
N GLY A 96 10.83 7.19 -17.60
CA GLY A 96 11.96 7.90 -17.01
C GLY A 96 12.91 6.86 -16.43
N ASP A 97 14.22 7.12 -16.50
CA ASP A 97 15.25 6.25 -15.92
C ASP A 97 14.74 5.63 -14.62
N ASN A 98 14.45 4.33 -14.63
CA ASN A 98 13.95 3.63 -13.44
C ASN A 98 14.90 3.88 -12.26
N HIS A 99 16.19 4.08 -12.53
CA HIS A 99 17.18 4.54 -11.57
C HIS A 99 16.88 5.91 -10.95
N ALA A 100 16.42 6.91 -11.70
CA ALA A 100 16.08 8.23 -11.17
C ALA A 100 14.81 8.19 -10.31
N LEU A 101 13.80 7.38 -10.68
CA LEU A 101 12.60 7.14 -9.86
C LEU A 101 12.94 6.39 -8.58
N ILE A 102 13.69 5.29 -8.69
CA ILE A 102 14.19 4.52 -7.55
C ILE A 102 15.03 5.41 -6.65
N GLU A 103 15.95 6.22 -7.20
CA GLU A 103 16.79 7.11 -6.40
C GLU A 103 15.99 8.25 -5.76
N ARG A 104 14.96 8.79 -6.43
CA ARG A 104 14.07 9.82 -5.88
C ARG A 104 13.22 9.30 -4.73
N VAL A 105 12.81 8.03 -4.76
CA VAL A 105 12.13 7.34 -3.65
C VAL A 105 13.12 6.94 -2.56
N MET A 106 14.31 6.46 -2.91
CA MET A 106 15.31 5.95 -1.95
C MET A 106 16.06 7.07 -1.21
N ARG A 107 16.27 8.24 -1.84
CA ARG A 107 16.99 9.38 -1.26
C ARG A 107 16.38 9.88 0.07
N PRO A 108 15.06 10.10 0.21
CA PRO A 108 14.45 10.46 1.49
C PRO A 108 14.42 9.30 2.50
N LEU A 109 14.65 8.06 2.06
CA LEU A 109 14.70 6.86 2.91
C LEU A 109 16.11 6.54 3.41
N ARG A 110 17.12 7.36 3.08
CA ARG A 110 18.50 7.19 3.57
C ARG A 110 18.67 7.56 5.05
N ALA A 111 17.76 8.36 5.61
CA ALA A 111 17.77 8.73 7.03
C ALA A 111 16.34 8.92 7.54
N PRO A 112 16.05 8.54 8.80
CA PRO A 112 14.73 8.73 9.39
C PRO A 112 14.45 10.22 9.57
N ASN A 113 13.56 10.78 8.76
CA ASN A 113 13.18 12.20 8.82
C ASN A 113 11.71 12.41 8.40
N ALA A 114 11.25 13.65 8.42
CA ALA A 114 9.89 14.01 8.00
C ALA A 114 9.59 13.65 6.53
N LEU A 115 10.62 13.59 5.66
CA LEU A 115 10.45 13.17 4.27
C LEU A 115 10.16 11.67 4.17
N THR A 116 10.62 10.85 5.10
CA THR A 116 10.24 9.43 5.20
C THR A 116 8.73 9.28 5.43
N VAL A 117 8.18 10.08 6.34
CA VAL A 117 6.73 10.12 6.61
C VAL A 117 5.97 10.61 5.39
N LEU A 118 6.42 11.70 4.77
CA LEU A 118 5.81 12.24 3.55
C LEU A 118 5.84 11.23 2.40
N THR A 119 6.95 10.48 2.25
CA THR A 119 7.07 9.43 1.24
C THR A 119 6.04 8.33 1.49
N GLY A 120 5.91 7.87 2.73
CA GLY A 120 4.87 6.92 3.12
C GLY A 120 3.47 7.45 2.81
N PHE A 121 3.18 8.69 3.20
CA PHE A 121 1.89 9.33 2.97
C PHE A 121 1.49 9.39 1.50
N VAL A 122 2.41 9.81 0.63
CA VAL A 122 2.18 9.87 -0.82
C VAL A 122 2.00 8.46 -1.39
N LEU A 123 2.79 7.48 -0.95
CA LEU A 123 2.64 6.08 -1.37
C LEU A 123 1.26 5.55 -0.98
N GLY A 124 0.83 5.75 0.27
CA GLY A 124 -0.48 5.33 0.75
C GLY A 124 -1.63 5.94 -0.05
N ILE A 125 -1.56 7.25 -0.36
CA ILE A 125 -2.57 7.89 -1.23
C ILE A 125 -2.58 7.26 -2.61
N VAL A 126 -1.42 7.19 -3.28
CA VAL A 126 -1.34 6.72 -4.67
C VAL A 126 -1.82 5.27 -4.77
N GLN A 127 -1.40 4.42 -3.84
CA GLN A 127 -1.76 3.00 -3.84
C GLN A 127 -3.25 2.80 -3.58
N SER A 128 -3.80 3.42 -2.54
CA SER A 128 -5.23 3.33 -2.25
C SER A 128 -6.08 3.94 -3.35
N ALA A 129 -5.66 5.04 -3.97
CA ALA A 129 -6.37 5.66 -5.09
C ALA A 129 -6.40 4.80 -6.37
N THR A 130 -5.50 3.81 -6.48
CA THR A 130 -5.44 2.88 -7.61
C THR A 130 -6.02 1.50 -7.27
N SER A 131 -6.47 1.29 -6.04
CA SER A 131 -6.94 0.00 -5.54
C SER A 131 -8.46 -0.13 -5.63
N MET A 132 -8.93 -1.05 -6.47
CA MET A 132 -10.36 -1.41 -6.52
C MET A 132 -10.90 -1.91 -5.17
N PRO A 133 -10.19 -2.80 -4.42
CA PRO A 133 -10.57 -3.18 -3.07
C PRO A 133 -10.77 -1.99 -2.12
N PHE A 134 -9.96 -0.94 -2.24
CA PHE A 134 -10.09 0.26 -1.43
C PHE A 134 -11.47 0.93 -1.58
N PHE A 135 -11.85 1.27 -2.81
CA PHE A 135 -13.15 1.87 -3.09
C PHE A 135 -14.32 0.93 -2.78
N GLY A 136 -14.18 -0.37 -3.07
CA GLY A 136 -15.18 -1.37 -2.73
C GLY A 136 -15.45 -1.46 -1.23
N GLY A 137 -14.39 -1.44 -0.41
CA GLY A 137 -14.50 -1.45 1.04
C GLY A 137 -15.24 -0.23 1.60
N LEU A 138 -14.96 0.96 1.07
CA LEU A 138 -15.62 2.21 1.47
C LEU A 138 -17.07 2.29 0.99
N ALA A 139 -17.38 1.80 -0.21
CA ALA A 139 -18.76 1.72 -0.70
C ALA A 139 -19.61 0.79 0.18
N VAL A 140 -19.09 -0.38 0.53
CA VAL A 140 -19.75 -1.31 1.47
C VAL A 140 -19.92 -0.66 2.84
N LEU A 141 -18.91 0.08 3.34
CA LEU A 141 -18.99 0.78 4.62
C LEU A 141 -20.05 1.88 4.61
N SER A 142 -20.12 2.71 3.56
CA SER A 142 -21.11 3.78 3.44
C SER A 142 -22.54 3.23 3.39
N ALA A 143 -22.75 2.10 2.73
CA ALA A 143 -24.04 1.41 2.61
C ALA A 143 -24.56 0.74 3.92
N THR A 144 -23.74 0.63 4.97
CA THR A 144 -24.13 -0.08 6.21
C THR A 144 -25.20 0.62 7.06
N GLY A 145 -25.59 1.86 6.73
CA GLY A 145 -26.57 2.63 7.52
C GLY A 145 -26.09 3.05 8.91
N LEU A 146 -24.81 2.82 9.23
CA LEU A 146 -24.20 3.22 10.50
C LEU A 146 -24.13 4.75 10.66
N ASP A 147 -24.11 5.21 11.90
CA ASP A 147 -23.89 6.62 12.21
C ASP A 147 -22.49 7.08 11.79
N THR A 148 -22.35 8.37 11.52
CA THR A 148 -21.12 8.96 10.97
C THR A 148 -19.92 8.76 11.91
N ALA A 149 -20.08 8.86 13.22
CA ALA A 149 -18.96 8.69 14.16
C ALA A 149 -18.42 7.25 14.13
N THR A 150 -19.32 6.26 14.06
CA THR A 150 -18.94 4.85 13.92
C THR A 150 -18.28 4.56 12.58
N LYS A 151 -18.76 5.12 11.46
CA LYS A 151 -18.12 4.94 10.15
C LYS A 151 -16.70 5.51 10.11
N TYR A 152 -16.46 6.70 10.67
CA TYR A 152 -15.14 7.33 10.67
C TYR A 152 -14.17 6.67 11.63
N SER A 153 -14.64 6.21 12.81
CA SER A 153 -13.79 5.40 13.70
C SER A 153 -13.41 4.06 13.06
N PHE A 154 -14.26 3.49 12.21
CA PHE A 154 -13.94 2.29 11.45
C PHE A 154 -12.81 2.50 10.44
N LEU A 155 -12.56 3.73 9.97
CA LEU A 155 -11.44 4.01 9.06
C LEU A 155 -10.08 3.74 9.72
N VAL A 156 -9.97 3.94 11.04
CA VAL A 156 -8.77 3.60 11.81
C VAL A 156 -8.52 2.09 11.74
N LEU A 157 -9.57 1.29 11.94
CA LEU A 157 -9.48 -0.16 11.84
C LEU A 157 -9.18 -0.60 10.40
N TYR A 158 -9.86 0.01 9.42
CA TYR A 158 -9.65 -0.24 7.99
C TYR A 158 -8.18 -0.02 7.60
N ALA A 159 -7.62 1.16 7.88
CA ALA A 159 -6.24 1.49 7.55
C ALA A 159 -5.24 0.56 8.28
N THR A 160 -5.55 0.13 9.50
CA THR A 160 -4.72 -0.83 10.24
C THR A 160 -4.73 -2.21 9.59
N VAL A 161 -5.88 -2.69 9.12
CA VAL A 161 -5.98 -3.97 8.40
C VAL A 161 -5.29 -3.88 7.04
N ALA A 162 -5.46 -2.78 6.31
CA ALA A 162 -4.74 -2.52 5.06
C ALA A 162 -3.21 -2.52 5.23
N LEU A 163 -2.71 -2.14 6.42
CA LEU A 163 -1.26 -2.14 6.70
C LEU A 163 -0.74 -3.39 7.40
N SER A 164 -1.59 -4.37 7.68
CA SER A 164 -1.22 -5.56 8.44
C SER A 164 -0.10 -6.38 7.76
N LEU A 165 -0.22 -6.67 6.48
CA LEU A 165 0.77 -7.43 5.70
C LEU A 165 2.09 -6.67 5.50
N PRO A 166 2.09 -5.38 5.10
CA PRO A 166 3.33 -4.60 5.02
C PRO A 166 4.04 -4.47 6.37
N THR A 167 3.29 -4.31 7.46
CA THR A 167 3.84 -4.25 8.82
C THR A 167 4.46 -5.59 9.22
N LEU A 168 3.77 -6.71 8.94
CA LEU A 168 4.32 -8.05 9.17
C LEU A 168 5.62 -8.26 8.38
N CYS A 169 5.64 -7.86 7.11
CA CYS A 169 6.84 -7.92 6.28
C CYS A 169 7.99 -7.09 6.88
N ALA A 170 7.71 -5.86 7.34
CA ALA A 170 8.69 -5.02 7.99
C ALA A 170 9.30 -5.66 9.24
N LEU A 171 8.48 -6.31 10.05
CA LEU A 171 8.90 -7.04 11.25
C LEU A 171 9.76 -8.26 10.89
N LEU A 172 9.36 -9.04 9.88
CA LEU A 172 10.12 -10.20 9.40
C LEU A 172 11.50 -9.78 8.87
N VAL A 173 11.56 -8.75 8.03
CA VAL A 173 12.82 -8.20 7.52
C VAL A 173 13.69 -7.66 8.67
N GLY A 174 13.08 -7.00 9.65
CA GLY A 174 13.77 -6.56 10.87
C GLY A 174 14.37 -7.72 11.67
N TRP A 175 13.62 -8.82 11.82
CA TRP A 175 14.04 -10.02 12.53
C TRP A 175 15.20 -10.73 11.82
N VAL A 176 15.12 -10.87 10.50
CA VAL A 176 16.19 -11.45 9.67
C VAL A 176 17.47 -10.62 9.80
N ARG A 177 17.37 -9.28 9.79
CA ARG A 177 18.54 -8.39 9.98
C ARG A 177 19.13 -8.45 11.38
N ALA A 178 18.35 -8.81 12.41
CA ALA A 178 18.84 -8.97 13.77
C ALA A 178 19.63 -10.28 13.98
N LYS A 179 19.52 -11.25 13.06
CA LYS A 179 20.22 -12.55 13.12
C LYS A 179 20.92 -12.88 11.78
N PRO A 180 22.03 -12.19 11.45
CA PRO A 180 22.69 -12.32 10.15
C PRO A 180 23.22 -13.73 9.86
N ASP A 181 23.66 -14.48 10.88
CA ASP A 181 24.18 -15.85 10.70
C ASP A 181 23.09 -16.93 10.54
N SER A 182 21.82 -16.55 10.69
CA SER A 182 20.69 -17.47 10.50
C SER A 182 20.53 -17.87 9.03
N VAL A 183 19.82 -18.97 8.77
CA VAL A 183 19.47 -19.42 7.41
C VAL A 183 18.74 -18.30 6.63
N ALA A 184 17.85 -17.56 7.31
CA ALA A 184 17.16 -16.42 6.71
C ALA A 184 18.08 -15.23 6.46
N GLY A 185 19.04 -14.95 7.35
CA GLY A 185 20.05 -13.89 7.18
C GLY A 185 20.97 -14.14 5.98
N ARG A 186 21.42 -15.39 5.81
CA ARG A 186 22.16 -15.83 4.62
C ARG A 186 21.32 -15.76 3.35
N GLY A 187 20.04 -16.11 3.42
CA GLY A 187 19.09 -15.92 2.32
C GLY A 187 18.94 -14.45 1.92
N PHE A 188 18.93 -13.52 2.87
CA PHE A 188 18.87 -12.08 2.61
C PHE A 188 20.16 -11.55 1.97
N ALA A 189 21.33 -12.07 2.37
CA ALA A 189 22.61 -11.76 1.75
C ALA A 189 22.67 -12.28 0.30
N TRP A 190 22.15 -13.48 0.04
CA TRP A 190 22.00 -14.03 -1.30
C TRP A 190 21.01 -13.22 -2.15
N ALA A 191 19.88 -12.79 -1.57
CA ALA A 191 18.90 -11.94 -2.24
C ALA A 191 19.51 -10.60 -2.68
N ARG A 192 20.43 -10.04 -1.89
CA ARG A 192 21.17 -8.82 -2.25
C ARG A 192 22.12 -9.04 -3.43
N SER A 193 22.65 -10.24 -3.64
CA SER A 193 23.53 -10.56 -4.79
C SER A 193 22.78 -11.07 -6.03
N HIS A 194 21.47 -11.37 -5.92
CA HIS A 194 20.64 -11.88 -7.03
C HIS A 194 19.31 -11.12 -7.15
N PRO A 195 19.32 -9.79 -7.36
CA PRO A 195 18.11 -8.96 -7.35
C PRO A 195 17.09 -9.37 -8.41
N ASP A 196 17.53 -9.79 -9.60
CA ASP A 196 16.64 -10.21 -10.70
C ASP A 196 15.84 -11.47 -10.35
N THR A 197 16.51 -12.47 -9.75
CA THR A 197 15.89 -13.71 -9.31
C THR A 197 14.87 -13.47 -8.21
N VAL A 198 15.16 -12.55 -7.28
CA VAL A 198 14.25 -12.17 -6.19
C VAL A 198 13.02 -11.46 -6.75
N GLY A 199 13.20 -10.53 -7.70
CA GLY A 199 12.10 -9.84 -8.36
C GLY A 199 11.16 -10.79 -9.09
N LEU A 200 11.71 -11.74 -9.85
CA LEU A 200 10.95 -12.81 -10.51
C LEU A 200 10.18 -13.66 -9.51
N THR A 201 10.84 -14.13 -8.45
CA THR A 201 10.22 -14.99 -7.42
C THR A 201 9.09 -14.26 -6.70
N ALA A 202 9.29 -12.98 -6.34
CA ALA A 202 8.25 -12.15 -5.73
C ALA A 202 7.03 -11.99 -6.66
N THR A 203 7.27 -11.78 -7.96
CA THR A 203 6.21 -11.66 -8.97
C THR A 203 5.38 -12.94 -9.07
N TRP A 204 6.03 -14.11 -9.07
CA TRP A 204 5.35 -15.40 -9.07
C TRP A 204 4.53 -15.65 -7.79
N VAL A 205 5.10 -15.32 -6.62
CA VAL A 205 4.40 -15.45 -5.34
C VAL A 205 3.17 -14.55 -5.28
N VAL A 206 3.29 -13.29 -5.71
CA VAL A 206 2.16 -12.35 -5.78
C VAL A 206 1.09 -12.89 -6.74
N SER A 207 1.48 -13.36 -7.92
CA SER A 207 0.55 -13.92 -8.90
C SER A 207 -0.21 -15.14 -8.36
N LEU A 208 0.48 -16.04 -7.66
CA LEU A 208 -0.14 -17.18 -6.99
C LEU A 208 -1.13 -16.74 -5.90
N LEU A 209 -0.74 -15.79 -5.06
CA LEU A 209 -1.56 -15.30 -3.95
C LEU A 209 -2.82 -14.61 -4.46
N LEU A 210 -2.71 -13.78 -5.50
CA LEU A 210 -3.85 -13.19 -6.20
C LEU A 210 -4.75 -14.26 -6.83
N GLY A 211 -4.18 -15.31 -7.41
CA GLY A 211 -4.92 -16.46 -7.92
C GLY A 211 -5.72 -17.17 -6.83
N VAL A 212 -5.11 -17.45 -5.67
CA VAL A 212 -5.78 -18.08 -4.52
C VAL A 212 -6.90 -17.19 -3.97
N VAL A 213 -6.65 -15.89 -3.79
CA VAL A 213 -7.67 -14.93 -3.34
C VAL A 213 -8.80 -14.82 -4.34
N GLY A 214 -8.50 -14.80 -5.64
CA GLY A 214 -9.49 -14.79 -6.71
C GLY A 214 -10.37 -16.04 -6.70
N VAL A 215 -9.79 -17.23 -6.53
CA VAL A 215 -10.53 -18.49 -6.41
C VAL A 215 -11.38 -18.52 -5.14
N ALA A 216 -10.83 -18.11 -4.00
CA ALA A 216 -11.56 -18.06 -2.73
C ALA A 216 -12.72 -17.06 -2.74
N HIS A 217 -12.68 -16.05 -3.62
CA HIS A 217 -13.78 -15.11 -3.80
C HIS A 217 -14.90 -15.65 -4.71
N LEU A 218 -14.60 -16.64 -5.55
CA LEU A 218 -15.56 -17.27 -6.47
C LEU A 218 -16.26 -18.50 -5.85
N LEU A 219 -15.75 -19.02 -4.75
CA LEU A 219 -16.32 -20.15 -3.97
C LEU A 219 -17.20 -19.62 -2.83
#